data_AF-A0A5C6XXD4-F1
#
_entry.id   AF-A0A5C6XXD4-F1
#
_cell.length_a   1.000
_cell.length_b   1.000
_cell.length_c   1.000
_cell.angle_alpha   90.00
_cell.angle_beta   90.00
_cell.angle_gamma   90.00
#
_symmetry.space_group_name_H-M   'P 1'
#
loop_
_entity.id
_entity.type
_entity.pdbx_description
1 polymer ?
#
loop_
_entity_poly.entity_id
_entity_poly.type
_entity_poly.pdbx_seq_one_letter_code
_entity_poly.pdbx_strand_id
1 'polypeptide(L)'
;MEENQEQGINSIPRIGDKAPKFKAVTTQGNINFPEDYAGKWVILFSHPADFTPVCTSEFITFAHLESKFNKANCQLVGLSIDGLYSHIAWLRTIKEKIEFNGMKNVEVKFPLIEDISMEVAEKYGMVQPNESKTQAVRAVFFIDPNGIVRALIYYPLSLGRNFDEIYRALIAMQTADAFNVATPADWNPGDDVIVSPAGSCGVAEERMTSKNELDCKDWFFCTKKLDKDEVLRAILKK
;
A
#
# COMPACT_ATOMS: atom_id res chain seq x y z
N MET A 1 38.51 3.91 -22.59
CA MET A 1 38.38 3.04 -21.41
C MET A 1 37.03 3.40 -20.83
N GLU A 2 36.00 2.61 -21.11
CA GLU A 2 34.69 2.77 -20.48
C GLU A 2 34.84 2.27 -19.05
N GLU A 3 34.73 3.18 -18.09
CA GLU A 3 34.60 2.81 -16.69
C GLU A 3 33.25 2.09 -16.54
N ASN A 4 33.31 0.76 -16.40
CA ASN A 4 32.20 -0.01 -15.86
C ASN A 4 31.94 0.51 -14.44
N GLN A 5 31.04 1.49 -14.33
CA GLN A 5 30.39 1.77 -13.07
C GLN A 5 29.64 0.50 -12.70
N GLU A 6 30.09 -0.18 -11.64
CA GLU A 6 29.29 -1.17 -10.95
C GLU A 6 27.99 -0.47 -10.54
N GLN A 7 26.94 -0.63 -11.34
CA GLN A 7 25.60 -0.23 -10.95
C GLN A 7 25.26 -1.07 -9.72
N GLY A 8 25.40 -0.46 -8.55
CA GLY A 8 24.97 -1.07 -7.29
C GLY A 8 23.53 -1.52 -7.47
N ILE A 9 23.30 -2.82 -7.36
CA ILE A 9 21.95 -3.37 -7.41
C ILE A 9 21.24 -2.87 -6.15
N ASN A 10 20.47 -1.79 -6.26
CA ASN A 10 19.59 -1.36 -5.19
C ASN A 10 18.50 -2.42 -5.03
N SER A 11 18.59 -3.20 -3.94
CA SER A 11 17.60 -4.23 -3.67
C SER A 11 16.28 -3.59 -3.24
N ILE A 12 15.17 -4.10 -3.79
CA ILE A 12 13.83 -3.70 -3.38
C ILE A 12 13.66 -3.90 -1.86
N PRO A 13 13.07 -2.94 -1.11
CA PRO A 13 12.76 -3.13 0.31
C PRO A 13 11.92 -4.40 0.53
N ARG A 14 12.24 -5.18 1.57
CA ARG A 14 11.55 -6.44 1.84
C ARG A 14 10.49 -6.26 2.91
N ILE A 15 9.52 -7.16 2.93
CA ILE A 15 8.55 -7.25 4.02
C ILE A 15 9.31 -7.47 5.34
N GLY A 16 9.01 -6.64 6.35
CA GLY A 16 9.67 -6.62 7.65
C GLY A 16 10.84 -5.63 7.76
N ASP A 17 11.35 -5.08 6.65
CA ASP A 17 12.37 -4.04 6.69
C ASP A 17 11.74 -2.69 7.09
N LYS A 18 12.55 -1.82 7.72
CA LYS A 18 12.18 -0.41 7.88
C LYS A 18 12.12 0.27 6.51
N ALA A 19 11.10 1.08 6.28
CA ALA A 19 10.96 1.84 5.05
C ALA A 19 12.17 2.78 4.86
N PRO A 20 12.85 2.76 3.68
CA PRO A 20 13.96 3.65 3.40
C PRO A 20 13.61 5.12 3.61
N LYS A 21 14.48 5.84 4.33
CA LYS A 21 14.26 7.25 4.65
C LYS A 21 14.60 8.15 3.47
N PHE A 22 13.80 9.20 3.29
CA PHE A 22 14.08 10.26 2.32
C PHE A 22 13.40 11.56 2.71
N LYS A 23 13.89 12.65 2.14
CA LYS A 23 13.19 13.95 2.13
C LYS A 23 12.84 14.24 0.68
N ALA A 24 11.64 14.75 0.46
CA ALA A 24 11.16 15.03 -0.90
C ALA A 24 10.31 16.29 -0.96
N VAL A 25 10.34 16.95 -2.12
CA VAL A 25 9.41 18.01 -2.48
C VAL A 25 8.14 17.35 -3.02
N THR A 26 6.97 17.83 -2.60
CA THR A 26 5.69 17.32 -3.08
C THR A 26 4.74 18.45 -3.44
N THR A 27 3.64 18.10 -4.11
CA THR A 27 2.53 19.01 -4.38
C THR A 27 1.89 19.62 -3.11
N GLN A 28 2.12 19.05 -1.93
CA GLN A 28 1.63 19.56 -0.64
C GLN A 28 2.74 20.15 0.24
N GLY A 29 3.92 20.41 -0.34
CA GLY A 29 5.11 20.89 0.38
C GLY A 29 6.12 19.77 0.66
N ASN A 30 7.15 20.10 1.43
CA ASN A 30 8.24 19.18 1.72
C ASN A 30 7.82 18.14 2.78
N ILE A 31 8.28 16.90 2.60
CA ILE A 31 8.06 15.80 3.54
C ILE A 31 9.39 15.17 3.98
N ASN A 32 9.37 14.55 5.15
CA ASN A 32 10.43 13.72 5.74
C ASN A 32 9.87 12.32 6.01
N PHE A 33 10.14 11.39 5.11
CA PHE A 33 9.57 10.05 5.10
C PHE A 33 10.49 9.02 5.80
N PRO A 34 9.96 8.05 6.58
CA PRO A 34 8.54 7.88 6.98
C PRO A 34 8.16 8.69 8.25
N GLU A 35 9.04 9.54 8.76
CA GLU A 35 8.90 10.21 10.07
C GLU A 35 7.62 11.04 10.20
N ASP A 36 7.28 11.83 9.18
CA ASP A 36 6.06 12.67 9.16
C ASP A 36 4.75 11.84 9.22
N TYR A 37 4.85 10.53 8.98
CA TYR A 37 3.73 9.61 8.96
C TYR A 37 3.71 8.65 10.16
N ALA A 38 4.57 8.85 11.16
CA ALA A 38 4.61 8.04 12.37
C ALA A 38 3.21 7.89 13.01
N GLY A 39 2.85 6.66 13.39
CA GLY A 39 1.53 6.34 13.95
C GLY A 39 0.41 6.17 12.91
N LYS A 40 0.70 6.30 11.61
CA LYS A 40 -0.26 6.11 10.52
C LYS A 40 0.25 5.05 9.55
N TRP A 41 -0.68 4.33 8.94
CA TRP A 41 -0.35 3.54 7.74
C TRP A 41 -0.07 4.48 6.57
N VAL A 42 0.79 4.05 5.66
CA VAL A 42 1.05 4.75 4.40
C VAL A 42 1.01 3.78 3.23
N ILE A 43 0.29 4.18 2.18
CA ILE A 43 0.47 3.63 0.84
C ILE A 43 1.37 4.58 0.06
N LEU A 44 2.63 4.18 -0.11
CA LEU A 44 3.55 4.84 -1.03
C LEU A 44 3.42 4.15 -2.39
N PHE A 45 3.08 4.90 -3.43
CA PHE A 45 2.84 4.31 -4.74
C PHE A 45 3.43 5.18 -5.85
N SER A 46 3.89 4.54 -6.92
CA SER A 46 4.43 5.24 -8.09
C SER A 46 3.51 5.14 -9.31
N HIS A 47 3.69 6.06 -10.25
CA HIS A 47 3.14 5.97 -11.59
C HIS A 47 4.20 6.35 -12.65
N PRO A 48 4.05 5.87 -13.90
CA PRO A 48 5.07 6.07 -14.93
C PRO A 48 5.31 7.51 -15.40
N ALA A 49 4.24 8.27 -15.59
CA ALA A 49 4.31 9.66 -16.07
C ALA A 49 2.97 10.37 -15.88
N ASP A 50 3.04 11.65 -15.57
CA ASP A 50 1.92 12.58 -15.68
C ASP A 50 1.36 12.63 -17.10
N PHE A 51 0.12 13.12 -17.25
CA PHE A 51 -0.55 13.27 -18.54
C PHE A 51 -0.72 11.96 -19.35
N THR A 52 -0.65 10.80 -18.70
CA THR A 52 -0.94 9.49 -19.32
C THR A 52 -2.27 8.91 -18.82
N PRO A 53 -3.03 8.19 -19.68
CA PRO A 53 -4.43 7.86 -19.39
C PRO A 53 -4.60 6.86 -18.24
N VAL A 54 -3.76 5.81 -18.16
CA VAL A 54 -3.86 4.82 -17.06
C VAL A 54 -3.46 5.45 -15.72
N CYS A 55 -2.46 6.32 -15.69
CA CYS A 55 -2.11 7.05 -14.45
C CYS A 55 -3.24 7.98 -14.04
N THR A 56 -3.90 8.62 -15.01
CA THR A 56 -5.02 9.53 -14.78
C THR A 56 -6.21 8.78 -14.17
N SER A 57 -6.56 7.60 -14.69
CA SER A 57 -7.65 6.79 -14.10
C SER A 57 -7.32 6.33 -12.68
N GLU A 58 -6.07 5.99 -12.40
CA GLU A 58 -5.59 5.58 -11.08
C GLU A 58 -5.65 6.72 -10.04
N PHE A 59 -5.19 7.92 -10.39
CA PHE A 59 -5.21 9.07 -9.50
C PHE A 59 -6.63 9.55 -9.18
N ILE A 60 -7.53 9.54 -10.18
CA ILE A 60 -8.95 9.83 -9.97
C ILE A 60 -9.55 8.83 -8.97
N THR A 61 -9.23 7.54 -9.13
CA THR A 61 -9.77 6.49 -8.26
C THR A 61 -9.22 6.60 -6.83
N PHE A 62 -7.91 6.82 -6.66
CA PHE A 62 -7.34 7.03 -5.33
C PHE A 62 -7.90 8.28 -4.64
N ALA A 63 -8.05 9.39 -5.36
CA ALA A 63 -8.59 10.63 -4.78
C ALA A 63 -10.06 10.48 -4.39
N HIS A 64 -10.85 9.74 -5.17
CA HIS A 64 -12.21 9.39 -4.77
C HIS A 64 -12.24 8.53 -3.49
N LEU A 65 -11.31 7.59 -3.35
CA LEU A 65 -11.19 6.70 -2.19
C LEU A 65 -10.41 7.31 -1.01
N GLU A 66 -9.82 8.49 -1.16
CA GLU A 66 -8.90 9.07 -0.16
C GLU A 66 -9.56 9.18 1.22
N SER A 67 -10.83 9.60 1.27
CA SER A 67 -11.59 9.66 2.53
C SER A 67 -11.75 8.29 3.20
N LYS A 68 -11.87 7.22 2.41
CA LYS A 68 -11.97 5.83 2.87
C LYS A 68 -10.65 5.37 3.49
N PHE A 69 -9.52 5.65 2.83
CA PHE A 69 -8.17 5.37 3.37
C PHE A 69 -7.89 6.17 4.64
N ASN A 70 -8.26 7.46 4.67
CA ASN A 70 -8.11 8.31 5.86
C ASN A 70 -8.88 7.76 7.07
N LYS A 71 -10.10 7.26 6.86
CA LYS A 71 -10.88 6.57 7.91
C LYS A 71 -10.17 5.32 8.42
N ALA A 72 -9.47 4.58 7.56
CA ALA A 72 -8.64 3.44 7.95
C ALA A 72 -7.24 3.82 8.50
N ASN A 73 -7.06 5.06 8.99
CA ASN A 73 -5.76 5.58 9.48
C ASN A 73 -4.61 5.43 8.46
N CYS A 74 -4.92 5.53 7.16
CA CYS A 74 -3.94 5.34 6.10
C CYS A 74 -3.81 6.61 5.27
N GLN A 75 -2.57 7.04 5.02
CA GLN A 75 -2.24 8.15 4.14
C GLN A 75 -1.79 7.61 2.78
N LEU A 76 -2.06 8.38 1.72
CA LEU A 76 -1.59 8.08 0.37
C LEU A 76 -0.42 9.02 0.05
N VAL A 77 0.61 8.50 -0.63
CA VAL A 77 1.73 9.30 -1.14
C VAL A 77 2.08 8.79 -2.54
N GLY A 78 1.86 9.64 -3.54
CA GLY A 78 2.18 9.35 -4.93
C GLY A 78 3.63 9.72 -5.27
N LEU A 79 4.16 9.12 -6.34
CA LEU A 79 5.49 9.43 -6.87
C LEU A 79 5.54 9.24 -8.39
N SER A 80 6.15 10.20 -9.09
CA SER A 80 6.75 9.95 -10.41
C SER A 80 8.05 10.74 -10.55
N ILE A 81 8.72 10.56 -11.68
CA ILE A 81 9.99 11.22 -12.00
C ILE A 81 9.72 12.59 -12.68
N ASP A 82 8.45 12.98 -12.84
CA ASP A 82 8.09 14.27 -13.40
C ASP A 82 8.37 15.43 -12.43
N GLY A 83 8.47 16.65 -12.97
CA GLY A 83 8.66 17.87 -12.16
C GLY A 83 7.39 18.34 -11.45
N LEU A 84 7.54 19.11 -10.36
CA LEU A 84 6.45 19.65 -9.56
C LEU A 84 5.44 20.46 -10.38
N TYR A 85 5.91 21.25 -11.35
CA TYR A 85 5.02 22.03 -12.21
C TYR A 85 4.18 21.15 -13.15
N SER A 86 4.73 20.01 -13.59
CA SER A 86 3.97 18.99 -14.33
C SER A 86 2.86 18.44 -13.46
N HIS A 87 3.18 18.04 -12.23
CA HIS A 87 2.19 17.53 -11.28
C HIS A 87 1.06 18.53 -11.07
N ILE A 88 1.39 19.79 -10.77
CA ILE A 88 0.38 20.84 -10.53
C ILE A 88 -0.54 21.01 -11.75
N ALA A 89 0.02 21.08 -12.96
CA ALA A 89 -0.77 21.23 -14.17
C ALA A 89 -1.65 20.00 -14.46
N TRP A 90 -1.12 18.80 -14.21
CA TRP A 90 -1.84 17.55 -14.40
C TRP A 90 -2.97 17.36 -13.39
N LEU A 91 -2.72 17.59 -12.10
CA LEU A 91 -3.73 17.50 -11.04
C LEU A 91 -4.86 18.52 -11.25
N ARG A 92 -4.56 19.72 -11.73
CA ARG A 92 -5.58 20.70 -12.15
C ARG A 92 -6.40 20.19 -13.33
N THR A 93 -5.75 19.59 -14.32
CA THR A 93 -6.44 19.01 -15.49
C THR A 93 -7.37 17.88 -15.08
N ILE A 94 -6.95 16.99 -14.17
CA ILE A 94 -7.80 15.95 -13.57
C ILE A 94 -9.08 16.56 -13.00
N LYS A 95 -8.93 17.58 -12.14
CA LYS A 95 -10.06 18.24 -11.47
C LYS A 95 -10.99 18.96 -12.44
N GLU A 96 -10.42 19.69 -13.39
CA GLU A 96 -11.18 20.62 -14.25
C GLU A 96 -11.79 19.96 -15.49
N LYS A 97 -11.18 18.88 -16.02
CA LYS A 97 -11.47 18.41 -17.38
C LYS A 97 -11.75 16.92 -17.52
N ILE A 98 -11.36 16.08 -16.57
CA ILE A 98 -11.41 14.62 -16.75
C ILE A 98 -12.57 14.00 -15.98
N GLU A 99 -13.28 13.10 -16.64
CA GLU A 99 -14.25 12.20 -16.04
C GLU A 99 -13.83 10.75 -16.30
N PHE A 100 -13.89 9.90 -15.27
CA PHE A 100 -13.61 8.48 -15.39
C PHE A 100 -14.57 7.68 -14.51
N ASN A 101 -15.27 6.69 -15.07
CA ASN A 101 -16.27 5.88 -14.36
C ASN A 101 -17.30 6.71 -13.55
N GLY A 102 -17.75 7.84 -14.11
CA GLY A 102 -18.69 8.75 -13.45
C GLY A 102 -18.08 9.64 -12.36
N MET A 103 -16.79 9.50 -12.07
CA MET A 103 -16.05 10.38 -11.17
C MET A 103 -15.58 11.61 -11.94
N LYS A 104 -16.08 12.79 -11.56
CA LYS A 104 -15.74 14.10 -12.13
C LYS A 104 -15.49 15.13 -11.03
N ASN A 105 -14.83 16.24 -11.35
CA ASN A 105 -14.47 17.28 -10.38
C ASN A 105 -13.70 16.73 -9.17
N VAL A 106 -12.87 15.71 -9.40
CA VAL A 106 -12.11 15.04 -8.35
C VAL A 106 -10.85 15.83 -8.06
N GLU A 107 -10.66 16.20 -6.80
CA GLU A 107 -9.47 16.88 -6.32
C GLU A 107 -8.54 15.87 -5.64
N VAL A 108 -7.31 15.79 -6.14
CA VAL A 108 -6.24 14.99 -5.55
C VAL A 108 -5.60 15.80 -4.42
N LYS A 109 -5.78 15.37 -3.16
CA LYS A 109 -5.29 16.10 -1.98
C LYS A 109 -4.05 15.47 -1.34
N PHE A 110 -3.80 14.20 -1.60
CA PHE A 110 -2.58 13.54 -1.16
C PHE A 110 -1.34 14.10 -1.88
N PRO A 111 -0.17 14.07 -1.22
CA PRO A 111 1.08 14.53 -1.83
C PRO A 111 1.50 13.64 -3.00
N LEU A 112 1.97 14.29 -4.06
CA LEU A 112 2.69 13.67 -5.16
C LEU A 112 4.14 14.17 -5.14
N ILE A 113 5.07 13.26 -4.93
CA ILE A 113 6.51 13.49 -4.88
C ILE A 113 7.05 13.81 -6.28
N GLU A 114 7.79 14.91 -6.38
CA GLU A 114 8.71 15.18 -7.49
C GLU A 114 10.00 14.39 -7.25
N ASP A 115 10.30 13.42 -8.11
CA ASP A 115 11.55 12.64 -8.04
C ASP A 115 12.35 12.68 -9.35
N ILE A 116 12.63 13.88 -9.86
CA ILE A 116 13.44 14.08 -11.09
C ILE A 116 14.80 13.36 -11.00
N SER A 117 15.36 13.28 -9.79
CA SER A 117 16.65 12.62 -9.52
C SER A 117 16.59 11.10 -9.58
N MET A 118 15.40 10.51 -9.55
CA MET A 118 15.14 9.08 -9.38
C MET A 118 15.65 8.49 -8.05
N GLU A 119 16.12 9.29 -7.09
CA GLU A 119 16.71 8.81 -5.84
C GLU A 119 15.69 8.00 -5.02
N VAL A 120 14.44 8.47 -4.95
CA VAL A 120 13.39 7.77 -4.20
C VAL A 120 12.93 6.53 -4.96
N ALA A 121 12.74 6.64 -6.27
CA ALA A 121 12.36 5.54 -7.15
C ALA A 121 13.40 4.41 -7.10
N GLU A 122 14.70 4.72 -7.09
CA GLU A 122 15.77 3.74 -6.97
C GLU A 122 15.84 3.10 -5.58
N LYS A 123 15.71 3.89 -4.50
CA LYS A 123 15.66 3.36 -3.11
C LYS A 123 14.55 2.34 -2.89
N TYR A 124 13.44 2.52 -3.60
CA TYR A 124 12.29 1.63 -3.55
C TYR A 124 12.23 0.67 -4.75
N GLY A 125 13.27 0.58 -5.58
CA GLY A 125 13.31 -0.32 -6.74
C GLY A 125 12.12 -0.16 -7.70
N MET A 126 11.58 1.04 -7.81
CA MET A 126 10.46 1.41 -8.68
C MET A 126 10.89 1.58 -10.14
N VAL A 127 12.18 1.81 -10.40
CA VAL A 127 12.75 1.75 -11.75
C VAL A 127 13.11 0.29 -12.06
N GLN A 128 12.45 -0.29 -13.07
CA GLN A 128 12.68 -1.67 -13.51
C GLN A 128 13.30 -1.64 -14.91
N PRO A 129 14.64 -1.74 -15.05
CA PRO A 129 15.34 -1.40 -16.30
C PRO A 129 14.94 -2.21 -17.55
N ASN A 130 14.34 -3.39 -17.35
CA ASN A 130 13.83 -4.23 -18.42
C ASN A 130 12.41 -3.83 -18.88
N GLU A 131 11.72 -2.96 -18.14
CA GLU A 131 10.40 -2.38 -18.47
C GLU A 131 10.58 -0.91 -18.90
N SER A 132 11.30 -0.11 -18.11
CA SER A 132 11.68 1.27 -18.46
C SER A 132 12.87 1.74 -17.62
N LYS A 133 13.74 2.55 -18.23
CA LYS A 133 14.88 3.20 -17.55
C LYS A 133 14.61 4.65 -17.16
N THR A 134 13.50 5.21 -17.64
CA THR A 134 13.17 6.64 -17.47
C THR A 134 11.85 6.85 -16.75
N GLN A 135 11.17 5.77 -16.36
CA GLN A 135 9.86 5.81 -15.71
C GLN A 135 9.83 4.82 -14.55
N ALA A 136 9.17 5.21 -13.46
CA ALA A 136 8.81 4.28 -12.41
C ALA A 136 7.70 3.34 -12.91
N VAL A 137 7.75 2.06 -12.54
CA VAL A 137 6.62 1.15 -12.74
C VAL A 137 5.50 1.47 -11.75
N ARG A 138 4.38 0.75 -11.82
CA ARG A 138 3.23 0.94 -10.91
C ARG A 138 3.46 0.15 -9.62
N ALA A 139 4.38 0.63 -8.79
CA ALA A 139 4.67 0.03 -7.49
C ALA A 139 3.71 0.53 -6.41
N VAL A 140 3.47 -0.30 -5.40
CA VAL A 140 2.68 0.01 -4.20
C VAL A 140 3.43 -0.59 -3.00
N PHE A 141 3.67 0.21 -1.98
CA PHE A 141 4.23 -0.20 -0.70
C PHE A 141 3.23 0.07 0.41
N PHE A 142 2.98 -0.95 1.23
CA PHE A 142 2.19 -0.85 2.45
C PHE A 142 3.15 -0.69 3.61
N ILE A 143 3.09 0.45 4.28
CA ILE A 143 3.99 0.79 5.37
C ILE A 143 3.15 1.01 6.62
N ASP A 144 3.48 0.30 7.69
CA ASP A 144 2.69 0.33 8.93
C ASP A 144 3.04 1.55 9.82
N PRO A 145 2.30 1.76 10.94
CA PRO A 145 2.51 2.87 11.86
C PRO A 145 3.91 2.96 12.48
N ASN A 146 4.68 1.87 12.44
CA ASN A 146 6.05 1.79 12.93
C ASN A 146 7.09 2.01 11.82
N GLY A 147 6.64 2.32 10.60
CA GLY A 147 7.49 2.51 9.44
C GLY A 147 8.05 1.20 8.89
N ILE A 148 7.36 0.06 9.09
CA ILE A 148 7.76 -1.24 8.58
C ILE A 148 7.02 -1.56 7.28
N VAL A 149 7.73 -2.05 6.27
CA VAL A 149 7.13 -2.53 5.01
C VAL A 149 6.38 -3.83 5.27
N ARG A 150 5.10 -3.88 4.93
CA ARG A 150 4.21 -5.02 5.20
C ARG A 150 3.79 -5.78 3.96
N ALA A 151 3.71 -5.10 2.83
CA ALA A 151 3.44 -5.70 1.53
C ALA A 151 3.98 -4.78 0.43
N LEU A 152 4.25 -5.37 -0.73
CA LEU A 152 4.61 -4.65 -1.93
C LEU A 152 3.94 -5.30 -3.15
N ILE A 153 3.56 -4.48 -4.12
CA ILE A 153 2.89 -4.92 -5.34
C ILE A 153 3.48 -4.14 -6.53
N TYR A 154 3.90 -4.85 -7.58
CA TYR A 154 4.52 -4.25 -8.77
C TYR A 154 3.71 -4.61 -10.02
N TYR A 155 3.11 -3.60 -10.63
CA TYR A 155 2.37 -3.72 -11.88
C TYR A 155 3.20 -3.14 -13.04
N PRO A 156 3.10 -3.73 -14.25
CA PRO A 156 3.76 -3.18 -15.44
C PRO A 156 3.11 -1.84 -15.86
N LEU A 157 3.73 -1.15 -16.81
CA LEU A 157 3.24 0.13 -17.33
C LEU A 157 1.80 0.03 -17.88
N SER A 158 1.46 -1.12 -18.46
CA SER A 158 0.23 -1.37 -19.22
C SER A 158 -1.00 -1.71 -18.39
N LEU A 159 -0.85 -2.05 -17.10
CA LEU A 159 -1.95 -2.54 -16.27
C LEU A 159 -2.30 -1.57 -15.14
N GLY A 160 -3.51 -1.00 -15.16
CA GLY A 160 -4.04 -0.25 -14.03
C GLY A 160 -4.28 -1.14 -12.81
N ARG A 161 -4.00 -0.61 -11.62
CA ARG A 161 -4.13 -1.32 -10.34
C ARG A 161 -5.58 -1.53 -9.92
N ASN A 162 -5.80 -2.58 -9.13
CA ASN A 162 -7.06 -2.83 -8.45
C ASN A 162 -7.04 -2.17 -7.05
N PHE A 163 -7.82 -1.09 -6.88
CA PHE A 163 -7.88 -0.34 -5.63
C PHE A 163 -8.70 -1.01 -4.53
N ASP A 164 -9.62 -1.91 -4.90
CA ASP A 164 -10.34 -2.72 -3.93
C ASP A 164 -9.39 -3.70 -3.25
N GLU A 165 -8.45 -4.30 -4.00
CA GLU A 165 -7.42 -5.16 -3.41
C GLU A 165 -6.46 -4.38 -2.52
N ILE A 166 -6.03 -3.19 -2.93
CA ILE A 166 -5.18 -2.34 -2.09
C ILE A 166 -5.88 -2.02 -0.76
N TYR A 167 -7.16 -1.66 -0.82
CA TYR A 167 -7.92 -1.39 0.40
C TYR A 167 -8.16 -2.67 1.23
N ARG A 168 -8.51 -3.79 0.59
CA ARG A 168 -8.76 -5.07 1.28
C ARG A 168 -7.50 -5.56 2.00
N ALA A 169 -6.35 -5.54 1.34
CA ALA A 169 -5.07 -5.94 1.93
C ALA A 169 -4.72 -5.07 3.15
N LEU A 170 -4.90 -3.75 3.06
CA LEU A 170 -4.72 -2.84 4.20
C LEU A 170 -5.61 -3.25 5.39
N ILE A 171 -6.90 -3.44 5.16
CA ILE A 171 -7.84 -3.81 6.23
C ILE A 171 -7.50 -5.19 6.80
N ALA A 172 -7.10 -6.15 5.96
CA ALA A 172 -6.68 -7.48 6.40
C ALA A 172 -5.46 -7.43 7.31
N MET A 173 -4.43 -6.65 6.96
CA MET A 173 -3.24 -6.48 7.80
C MET A 173 -3.57 -5.76 9.12
N GLN A 174 -4.42 -4.73 9.07
CA GLN A 174 -4.89 -4.05 10.29
C GLN A 174 -5.71 -4.98 11.19
N THR A 175 -6.53 -5.86 10.60
CA THR A 175 -7.30 -6.87 11.33
C THR A 175 -6.38 -7.90 11.99
N ALA A 176 -5.40 -8.40 11.25
CA ALA A 176 -4.42 -9.35 11.76
C ALA A 176 -3.68 -8.79 12.98
N ASP A 177 -3.25 -7.53 12.90
CA ASP A 177 -2.55 -6.84 13.99
C ASP A 177 -3.47 -6.58 15.19
N ALA A 178 -4.71 -6.12 14.97
CA ALA A 178 -5.65 -5.75 16.03
C ALA A 178 -6.19 -6.95 16.82
N PHE A 179 -6.40 -8.09 16.15
CA PHE A 179 -7.04 -9.27 16.75
C PHE A 179 -6.07 -10.43 16.98
N ASN A 180 -4.79 -10.27 16.62
CA ASN A 180 -3.75 -11.31 16.69
C ASN A 180 -4.19 -12.60 15.98
N VAL A 181 -4.55 -12.46 14.69
CA VAL A 181 -5.07 -13.54 13.83
C VAL A 181 -4.40 -13.51 12.47
N ALA A 182 -4.58 -14.57 11.70
CA ALA A 182 -4.27 -14.59 10.27
C ALA A 182 -5.56 -14.51 9.45
N THR A 183 -5.51 -13.83 8.30
CA THR A 183 -6.62 -13.76 7.35
C THR A 183 -6.42 -14.81 6.25
N PRO A 184 -7.39 -15.71 5.99
CA PRO A 184 -7.28 -16.70 4.90
C PRO A 184 -7.28 -16.06 3.51
N ALA A 185 -7.13 -16.91 2.48
CA ALA A 185 -7.26 -16.50 1.09
C ALA A 185 -8.62 -15.82 0.83
N ASP A 186 -8.61 -14.76 0.03
CA ASP A 186 -9.78 -13.96 -0.36
C ASP A 186 -10.60 -13.35 0.80
N TRP A 187 -10.03 -13.31 2.00
CA TRP A 187 -10.71 -12.83 3.20
C TRP A 187 -11.17 -11.38 3.07
N ASN A 188 -12.41 -11.13 3.50
CA ASN A 188 -13.01 -9.83 3.71
C ASN A 188 -13.56 -9.71 5.16
N PRO A 189 -13.76 -8.47 5.66
CA PRO A 189 -14.36 -8.27 6.98
C PRO A 189 -15.69 -9.00 7.16
N GLY A 190 -15.75 -9.87 8.19
CA GLY A 190 -16.89 -10.75 8.48
C GLY A 190 -16.65 -12.23 8.14
N ASP A 191 -15.63 -12.52 7.32
CA ASP A 191 -15.21 -13.89 7.06
C ASP A 191 -14.41 -14.45 8.23
N ASP A 192 -14.36 -15.78 8.33
CA ASP A 192 -13.63 -16.47 9.40
C ASP A 192 -12.13 -16.20 9.31
N VAL A 193 -11.50 -16.02 10.47
CA VAL A 193 -10.05 -15.80 10.59
C VAL A 193 -9.37 -17.05 11.11
N ILE A 194 -8.10 -17.23 10.74
CA ILE A 194 -7.27 -18.35 11.18
C ILE A 194 -6.56 -17.97 12.48
N VAL A 195 -6.60 -18.88 13.45
CA VAL A 195 -5.78 -18.76 14.67
C VAL A 195 -4.40 -19.34 14.40
N SER A 196 -3.35 -18.66 14.87
CA SER A 196 -1.96 -19.13 14.70
C SER A 196 -1.82 -20.61 15.07
N PRO A 197 -1.03 -21.40 14.33
CA PRO A 197 -0.89 -22.83 14.58
C PRO A 197 -0.30 -23.09 15.97
N ALA A 198 -0.60 -24.26 16.53
CA ALA A 198 -0.03 -24.67 17.81
C ALA A 198 1.50 -24.74 17.71
N GLY A 199 2.21 -24.02 18.58
CA GLY A 199 3.68 -23.96 18.59
C GLY A 199 4.37 -25.15 19.27
N SER A 200 3.62 -26.10 19.84
CA SER A 200 4.16 -27.30 20.49
C SER A 200 3.13 -28.44 20.49
N CYS A 201 3.60 -29.67 20.69
CA CYS A 201 2.73 -30.87 20.72
C CYS A 201 1.66 -30.79 21.81
N GLY A 202 1.99 -30.26 22.99
CA GLY A 202 1.02 -30.10 24.08
C GLY A 202 -0.11 -29.13 23.71
N VAL A 203 0.22 -28.00 23.08
CA VAL A 203 -0.78 -27.03 22.60
C VAL A 203 -1.61 -27.61 21.46
N ALA A 204 -1.03 -28.47 20.62
CA ALA A 204 -1.76 -29.16 19.54
C ALA A 204 -2.78 -30.15 20.12
N GLU A 205 -2.38 -30.95 21.11
CA GLU A 205 -3.28 -31.90 21.79
C GLU A 205 -4.38 -31.17 22.56
N GLU A 206 -4.04 -30.12 23.31
CA GLU A 206 -5.00 -29.29 24.04
C GLU A 206 -6.03 -28.70 23.07
N ARG A 207 -5.58 -28.12 21.95
CA ARG A 207 -6.47 -27.53 20.93
C ARG A 207 -7.48 -28.52 20.34
N MET A 208 -7.12 -29.80 20.22
CA MET A 208 -8.02 -30.84 19.68
C MET A 208 -8.94 -31.45 20.74
N THR A 209 -8.58 -31.36 22.03
CA THR A 209 -9.33 -31.98 23.14
C THR A 209 -10.21 -30.99 23.89
N SER A 210 -9.88 -29.70 23.83
CA SER A 210 -10.58 -28.61 24.49
C SER A 210 -11.90 -28.25 23.77
N LYS A 211 -12.96 -27.93 24.54
CA LYS A 211 -14.24 -27.44 24.01
C LYS A 211 -14.16 -25.94 23.74
N ASN A 212 -13.34 -25.56 22.77
CA ASN A 212 -13.12 -24.16 22.43
C ASN A 212 -14.18 -23.66 21.45
N GLU A 213 -14.34 -22.34 21.35
CA GLU A 213 -15.16 -21.70 20.30
C GLU A 213 -14.49 -21.73 18.90
N LEU A 214 -13.46 -22.56 18.71
CA LEU A 214 -12.72 -22.70 17.46
C LEU A 214 -13.32 -23.81 16.60
N ASP A 215 -13.50 -23.55 15.30
CA ASP A 215 -13.78 -24.59 14.32
C ASP A 215 -12.45 -25.15 13.81
N CYS A 216 -12.03 -26.28 14.39
CA CYS A 216 -10.78 -26.95 14.04
C CYS A 216 -11.03 -28.14 13.10
N LYS A 217 -10.43 -28.10 11.91
CA LYS A 217 -10.37 -29.29 11.03
C LYS A 217 -9.19 -30.18 11.38
N ASP A 218 -8.12 -29.58 11.87
CA ASP A 218 -6.95 -30.25 12.43
C ASP A 218 -6.20 -29.28 13.37
N TRP A 219 -5.21 -29.75 14.13
CA TRP A 219 -4.52 -28.98 15.17
C TRP A 219 -3.83 -27.71 14.63
N PHE A 220 -3.41 -27.73 13.37
CA PHE A 220 -2.78 -26.60 12.69
C PHE A 220 -3.78 -25.71 11.93
N PHE A 221 -5.02 -26.18 11.72
CA PHE A 221 -6.03 -25.50 10.91
C PHE A 221 -7.31 -25.30 11.71
N CYS A 222 -7.34 -24.19 12.45
CA CYS A 222 -8.49 -23.75 13.22
C CYS A 222 -8.89 -22.35 12.82
N THR A 223 -10.19 -22.16 12.64
CA THR A 223 -10.78 -20.85 12.38
C THR A 223 -11.61 -20.39 13.57
N LYS A 224 -11.85 -19.07 13.63
CA LYS A 224 -12.85 -18.47 14.52
C LYS A 224 -13.65 -17.43 13.76
N LYS A 225 -14.92 -17.27 14.17
CA LYS A 225 -15.78 -16.19 13.69
C LYS A 225 -15.21 -14.86 14.17
N LEU A 226 -15.26 -13.85 13.30
CA LEU A 226 -14.92 -12.48 13.68
C LEU A 226 -15.93 -11.55 13.00
N ASP A 227 -16.74 -10.86 13.80
CA ASP A 227 -17.84 -10.06 13.29
C ASP A 227 -17.35 -8.87 12.47
N LYS A 228 -18.06 -8.57 11.38
CA LYS A 228 -17.70 -7.47 10.47
C LYS A 228 -17.72 -6.12 11.18
N ASP A 229 -18.73 -5.84 11.98
CA ASP A 229 -18.86 -4.55 12.66
C ASP A 229 -17.84 -4.41 13.79
N GLU A 230 -17.46 -5.51 14.43
CA GLU A 230 -16.31 -5.56 15.35
C GLU A 230 -14.99 -5.18 14.64
N VAL A 231 -14.69 -5.80 13.50
CA VAL A 231 -13.50 -5.48 12.68
C VAL A 231 -13.49 -4.00 12.29
N LEU A 232 -14.58 -3.52 11.71
CA LEU A 232 -14.65 -2.16 11.20
C LEU A 232 -14.57 -1.13 12.34
N ARG A 233 -15.14 -1.41 13.52
CA ARG A 233 -15.04 -0.53 14.70
C ARG A 233 -13.62 -0.46 15.28
N ALA A 234 -12.87 -1.57 15.23
CA ALA A 234 -11.50 -1.60 15.74
C ALA A 234 -10.52 -0.83 14.84
N ILE A 235 -10.77 -0.86 13.52
CA ILE A 235 -9.83 -0.38 12.52
C ILE A 235 -10.14 1.04 12.04
N LEU A 236 -11.43 1.36 11.85
CA LEU A 236 -11.82 2.65 11.30
C LEU A 236 -11.91 3.71 12.41
N LYS A 237 -11.36 4.89 12.13
CA LYS A 237 -11.57 6.09 12.93
C LYS A 237 -13.04 6.49 12.89
N LYS A 238 -13.55 6.90 14.04
CA LYS A 238 -14.87 7.54 14.19
C LYS A 238 -14.85 8.95 13.61
#